data_AF-A0A258SRC1-F1
#
_entry.id   AF-A0A258SRC1-F1
#
_cell.length_a   1.000
_cell.length_b   1.000
_cell.length_c   1.000
_cell.angle_alpha   90.00
_cell.angle_beta   90.00
_cell.angle_gamma   90.00
#
_symmetry.space_group_name_H-M   'P 1'
#
loop_
_entity.id
_entity.type
_entity.pdbx_description
1 polymer ?
#
loop_
_entity_poly.entity_id
_entity_poly.type
_entity_poly.pdbx_seq_one_letter_code
_entity_poly.pdbx_strand_id
1 'polypeptide(L)' 'MKLHLTTAENNNLITAYGDDYIAINKQRYTQNLIVLPQTLIVDWQATRFDDLNNDHFKPIITL' A
#
# COMPACT_ATOMS: atom_id res chain seq x y z
N MET A 1 -31.78 -3.21 -3.96
CA MET A 1 -30.36 -2.81 -3.90
C MET A 1 -29.51 -4.08 -3.96
N LYS A 2 -28.74 -4.30 -5.03
CA LYS A 2 -27.76 -5.40 -5.10
C LYS A 2 -26.39 -4.84 -4.72
N LEU A 3 -25.83 -5.31 -3.61
CA LEU A 3 -24.45 -5.00 -3.21
C LEU A 3 -23.53 -5.88 -4.05
N HIS A 4 -22.94 -5.30 -5.10
CA HIS A 4 -21.81 -5.94 -5.76
C HIS A 4 -20.62 -5.85 -4.81
N LEU A 5 -20.17 -7.00 -4.30
CA LEU A 5 -18.88 -7.05 -3.62
C LEU A 5 -17.83 -6.59 -4.63
N THR A 6 -17.10 -5.51 -4.32
CA THR A 6 -15.87 -5.19 -5.05
C THR A 6 -14.87 -6.30 -4.75
N THR A 7 -14.91 -7.36 -5.54
CA THR A 7 -13.81 -8.31 -5.61
C THR A 7 -12.66 -7.58 -6.26
N ALA A 8 -11.52 -7.51 -5.58
CA ALA A 8 -10.32 -6.91 -6.11
C ALA A 8 -9.84 -7.77 -7.28
N GLU A 9 -10.35 -7.51 -8.49
CA GLU A 9 -9.98 -8.20 -9.72
C GLU A 9 -8.51 -7.86 -10.02
N ASN A 10 -7.60 -8.64 -9.43
CA ASN A 10 -6.14 -8.52 -9.51
C ASN A 10 -5.55 -7.20 -8.98
N ASN A 11 -6.31 -6.43 -8.20
CA ASN A 11 -5.85 -5.18 -7.62
C ASN A 11 -5.53 -5.31 -6.12
N ASN A 12 -4.57 -4.51 -5.65
CA ASN A 12 -4.32 -4.28 -4.24
C ASN A 12 -5.42 -3.39 -3.67
N LEU A 13 -6.23 -3.94 -2.77
CA LEU A 13 -7.29 -3.22 -2.09
C LEU A 13 -6.92 -3.01 -0.62
N ILE A 14 -6.97 -1.75 -0.16
CA ILE A 14 -6.92 -1.47 1.28
C ILE A 14 -8.26 -1.93 1.87
N THR A 15 -8.16 -2.94 2.74
CA THR A 15 -9.30 -3.65 3.35
C THR A 15 -9.57 -3.24 4.79
N ALA A 16 -8.55 -2.75 5.51
CA ALA A 16 -8.68 -2.18 6.86
C ALA A 16 -7.48 -1.29 7.20
N TYR A 17 -7.62 -0.47 8.24
CA TYR A 17 -6.53 0.24 8.89
C TYR A 17 -6.73 0.20 10.41
N GLY A 18 -5.63 0.36 11.15
CA GLY A 18 -5.61 0.54 12.60
C GLY A 18 -4.44 1.43 13.00
N ASP A 19 -4.22 1.59 14.30
CA ASP A 19 -3.22 2.53 14.83
C ASP A 19 -1.78 2.20 14.40
N ASP A 20 -1.48 0.92 14.20
CA ASP A 20 -0.15 0.40 13.90
C ASP A 20 -0.09 -0.43 12.60
N TYR A 21 -1.20 -0.49 11.84
CA TYR A 21 -1.25 -1.33 10.65
C TYR A 21 -2.17 -0.81 9.54
N ILE A 22 -1.86 -1.25 8.33
CA ILE A 22 -2.76 -1.23 7.19
C ILE A 22 -2.97 -2.66 6.69
N ALA A 23 -4.19 -3.03 6.31
CA ALA A 23 -4.47 -4.33 5.73
C ALA A 23 -4.77 -4.20 4.24
N ILE A 24 -3.99 -4.90 3.40
CA ILE A 24 -4.16 -4.93 1.95
C ILE A 24 -4.52 -6.36 1.56
N ASN A 25 -5.63 -6.53 0.82
CA ASN A 25 -6.16 -7.84 0.47
C ASN A 25 -6.29 -8.78 1.68
N LYS A 26 -6.72 -8.23 2.83
CA LYS A 26 -6.86 -8.91 4.13
C LYS A 26 -5.54 -9.34 4.81
N GLN A 27 -4.38 -9.00 4.25
CA GLN A 27 -3.06 -9.18 4.88
C GLN A 27 -2.62 -7.89 5.59
N ARG A 28 -2.18 -7.99 6.84
CA ARG A 28 -1.71 -6.84 7.65
C ARG A 28 -0.25 -6.51 7.38
N TYR A 29 0.06 -5.22 7.35
CA TYR A 29 1.40 -4.65 7.23
C TYR A 29 1.56 -3.59 8.30
N THR A 30 2.69 -3.61 9.00
CA THR A 30 3.03 -2.68 10.09
C THR A 30 4.22 -1.78 9.75
N GLN A 31 4.80 -1.97 8.57
CA GLN A 31 5.86 -1.13 8.02
C GLN A 31 5.33 -0.15 6.98
N ASN A 32 6.13 0.87 6.68
CA ASN A 32 5.85 1.80 5.60
C ASN A 32 6.00 1.09 4.24
N LEU A 33 5.06 1.34 3.34
CA LEU A 33 5.00 0.67 2.04
C LEU A 33 4.36 1.58 0.99
N ILE A 34 4.50 1.22 -0.28
CA ILE A 34 3.80 1.86 -1.40
C ILE A 34 2.80 0.87 -2.00
N VAL A 35 1.55 1.30 -2.12
CA VAL A 35 0.48 0.54 -2.78
C VAL A 35 0.19 1.12 -4.17
N LEU A 36 0.34 0.30 -5.19
CA LEU A 36 -0.18 0.55 -6.55
C LEU A 36 -1.26 -0.50 -6.86
N PRO A 37 -2.10 -0.30 -7.88
CA PRO A 37 -3.14 -1.26 -8.24
C PRO A 37 -2.62 -2.69 -8.39
N GLN A 38 -1.50 -2.92 -9.10
CA GLN A 38 -1.00 -4.29 -9.34
C GLN A 38 0.32 -4.60 -8.62
N THR A 39 0.91 -3.60 -7.94
CA THR A 39 2.24 -3.71 -7.33
C THR A 39 2.19 -3.26 -5.88
N LEU A 40 2.86 -4.00 -5.00
CA LEU A 40 3.02 -3.65 -3.60
C LEU A 40 4.52 -3.62 -3.27
N ILE A 41 5.01 -2.46 -2.84
CA ILE A 41 6.43 -2.27 -2.48
C ILE A 41 6.54 -2.24 -0.96
N VAL A 42 6.94 -3.37 -0.38
CA VAL A 42 6.98 -3.58 1.08
C VAL A 42 8.26 -3.08 1.75
N ASP A 43 9.34 -2.88 0.98
CA ASP A 43 10.66 -2.44 1.46
C ASP A 43 10.86 -0.94 1.23
N TRP A 44 9.84 -0.13 1.51
CA TRP A 44 9.93 1.31 1.32
C TRP A 44 10.75 1.94 2.45
N GLN A 45 11.89 2.54 2.10
CA GLN A 45 12.90 2.98 3.07
C GLN A 45 12.55 4.27 3.84
N ALA A 46 11.49 4.96 3.45
CA ALA A 46 11.04 6.15 4.18
C ALA A 46 10.43 5.73 5.52
N THR A 47 11.12 6.02 6.64
CA THR A 47 10.66 5.63 7.98
C THR A 47 9.86 6.72 8.70
N ARG A 48 10.09 7.99 8.36
CA ARG A 48 9.36 9.16 8.88
C ARG A 48 9.02 10.13 7.75
N PHE A 49 7.97 10.91 7.97
CA PHE A 49 7.53 11.90 6.99
C PHE A 49 8.59 12.98 6.72
N ASP A 50 9.26 13.46 7.77
CA ASP A 50 10.27 14.53 7.66
C ASP A 50 11.52 14.11 6.88
N ASP A 51 11.76 12.80 6.77
CA ASP A 51 12.91 12.24 6.03
C ASP A 51 12.60 12.03 4.54
N LEU A 52 11.35 12.27 4.11
CA LEU A 52 10.93 12.09 2.72
C LEU A 52 11.74 12.99 1.77
N ASN A 53 12.29 12.37 0.73
CA ASN A 53 13.02 13.04 -0.33
C ASN A 53 12.75 12.32 -1.66
N ASN A 54 13.26 12.87 -2.76
CA ASN A 54 13.01 12.35 -4.11
C ASN A 54 13.49 10.91 -4.31
N ASP A 55 14.52 10.46 -3.59
CA ASP A 55 15.07 9.11 -3.75
C ASP A 55 14.09 8.03 -3.27
N HIS A 56 13.24 8.35 -2.28
CA HIS A 56 12.19 7.46 -1.79
C HIS A 56 11.10 7.18 -2.83
N PHE A 57 11.00 7.99 -3.87
CA PHE A 57 10.05 7.83 -4.97
C PHE A 57 10.68 7.24 -6.24
N LYS A 58 12.01 7.01 -6.27
CA LYS A 58 12.64 6.32 -7.41
C LYS A 58 11.99 4.97 -7.76
N PRO A 59 11.59 4.12 -6.79
CA PRO A 59 10.97 2.83 -7.11
C PRO A 59 9.69 2.93 -7.94
N ILE A 60 8.91 4.01 -7.79
CA ILE A 60 7.66 4.20 -8.54
C ILE A 60 7.86 4.78 -9.94
N ILE A 61 9.04 5.35 -10.23
CA ILE A 61 9.34 5.93 -11.55
C ILE A 61 9.66 4.84 -12.59
N THR A 62 10.12 3.68 -12.13
CA THR A 62 10.60 2.59 -13.01
C THR A 62 9.53 1.51 -13.30
N LEU A 63 8.33 1.67 -12.73
CA LEU A 63 7.18 0.77 -12.91
C LEU A 63 6.27 1.24 -14.04
#